data_AF-I0GW77-F1
#
_entry.id   AF-I0GW77-F1
#
_cell.length_a   1.000
_cell.length_b   1.000
_cell.length_c   1.000
_cell.angle_alpha   90.00
_cell.angle_beta   90.00
_cell.angle_gamma   90.00
#
_symmetry.space_group_name_H-M   'P 1'
#
loop_
_entity.id
_entity.type
_entity.pdbx_description
1 polymer ?
#
loop_
_entity_poly.entity_id
_entity_poly.type
_entity_poly.pdbx_seq_one_letter_code
_entity_poly.pdbx_strand_id
1 'polypeptide(L)' 'MAGNKWNVPTQILYGEKDQLTSLAKLQDFAEKHHAGLTVMENGEHWFHTEEQMKYLDDWIRKYEIS' A
#
# COMPACT_ATOMS: atom_id res chain seq x y z
N MET A 1 27.44 7.36 10.06
CA MET A 1 26.69 6.33 9.30
C MET A 1 25.29 6.89 9.04
N ALA A 2 25.05 7.50 7.88
CA ALA A 2 23.70 7.90 7.51
C ALA A 2 22.96 6.62 7.09
N GLY A 3 22.20 6.01 8.01
CA GLY A 3 21.29 4.93 7.64
C GLY A 3 20.28 5.49 6.64
N ASN A 4 20.05 4.79 5.53
CA ASN A 4 19.09 5.16 4.47
C ASN A 4 17.73 5.52 5.08
N LYS A 5 17.47 6.82 5.29
CA LYS A 5 16.17 7.31 5.72
C LYS A 5 15.26 7.42 4.50
N TRP A 6 14.13 6.74 4.56
CA TRP A 6 13.06 6.87 3.58
C TRP A 6 12.40 8.25 3.78
N ASN A 7 12.71 9.21 2.91
CA ASN A 7 12.30 10.62 3.06
C ASN A 7 11.35 11.10 1.94
N VAL A 8 10.88 10.18 1.10
CA VAL A 8 9.91 10.50 0.05
C VAL A 8 8.49 10.23 0.57
N PRO A 9 7.50 11.09 0.27
CA PRO A 9 6.10 10.77 0.54
C PRO A 9 5.75 9.40 -0.04
N THR A 10 5.05 8.57 0.73
CA THR A 10 4.75 7.19 0.31
C THR A 10 3.36 6.80 0.76
N GLN A 11 2.65 6.13 -0.14
CA GLN A 11 1.33 5.55 0.08
C GLN A 11 1.41 4.08 -0.33
N ILE A 12 0.88 3.21 0.51
CA ILE A 12 0.88 1.76 0.29
C ILE A 12 -0.57 1.33 0.11
N LEU A 13 -0.85 0.61 -0.97
CA LEU A 13 -2.09 -0.13 -1.16
C LEU A 13 -1.81 -1.62 -0.91
N TYR A 14 -2.55 -2.22 0.01
CA TYR A 14 -2.40 -3.61 0.41
C TYR A 14 -3.70 -4.39 0.22
N GLY A 15 -3.63 -5.58 -0.36
CA GLY A 15 -4.77 -6.50 -0.43
C GLY A 15 -4.94 -7.28 0.86
N GLU A 16 -6.13 -7.24 1.47
CA GLU A 16 -6.43 -7.94 2.73
C GLU A 16 -6.10 -9.45 2.70
N LYS A 17 -6.29 -10.09 1.53
CA LYS A 17 -6.04 -11.52 1.29
C LYS A 17 -4.64 -11.82 0.76
N ASP A 18 -3.71 -10.86 0.83
CA ASP A 18 -2.30 -11.13 0.57
C ASP A 18 -1.77 -12.16 1.59
N GLN A 19 -1.33 -13.30 1.07
CA GLN A 19 -0.78 -14.41 1.85
C GLN A 19 0.76 -14.45 1.80
N LEU A 20 1.40 -13.58 1.01
CA LEU A 20 2.86 -13.52 0.85
C LEU A 20 3.48 -12.49 1.80
N THR A 21 2.83 -11.34 1.96
CA THR A 21 3.27 -10.27 2.86
C THR A 21 2.24 -10.08 3.96
N SER A 22 2.64 -10.09 5.23
CA SER A 22 1.71 -9.85 6.32
C SER A 22 1.42 -8.36 6.49
N LEU A 23 0.16 -8.03 6.79
CA LEU A 23 -0.27 -6.66 7.13
C LEU A 23 0.60 -6.05 8.24
N ALA A 24 0.96 -6.84 9.28
CA ALA A 24 1.79 -6.37 10.38
C ALA A 24 3.14 -5.79 9.93
N LYS A 25 3.80 -6.40 8.92
CA LYS A 25 5.07 -5.87 8.38
C LYS A 25 4.89 -4.52 7.68
N LEU A 26 3.76 -4.34 7.00
CA LEU A 26 3.45 -3.09 6.31
C LEU A 26 3.02 -2.00 7.29
N GLN A 27 2.31 -2.36 8.36
CA GLN A 27 2.00 -1.45 9.46
C GLN A 27 3.28 -0.95 10.13
N ASP A 28 4.19 -1.85 10.51
CA ASP A 28 5.49 -1.48 11.09
C ASP A 28 6.28 -0.54 10.17
N PHE A 29 6.29 -0.82 8.86
CA PHE A 29 6.92 0.05 7.88
C PHE A 29 6.26 1.43 7.80
N ALA A 30 4.93 1.46 7.70
CA ALA A 30 4.16 2.68 7.58
C ALA A 30 4.33 3.59 8.81
N GLU A 31 4.30 3.02 10.01
CA GLU A 31 4.53 3.74 11.26
C GLU A 31 5.94 4.29 11.34
N LYS A 32 6.96 3.46 11.04
CA LYS A 32 8.36 3.84 11.11
C LYS A 32 8.74 4.94 10.12
N HIS A 33 8.09 4.98 8.96
CA HIS A 33 8.43 5.88 7.86
C HIS A 33 7.36 6.94 7.58
N HIS A 34 6.33 7.04 8.42
CA HIS A 34 5.19 7.94 8.25
C HIS A 34 4.52 7.82 6.87
N ALA A 35 4.44 6.59 6.34
CA ALA A 35 3.75 6.32 5.09
C ALA A 35 2.26 6.12 5.34
N GLY A 36 1.42 6.45 4.34
CA GLY A 36 0.02 6.05 4.38
C GLY A 36 -0.13 4.58 4.02
N LEU A 37 -1.11 3.91 4.65
CA LEU A 37 -1.46 2.52 4.38
C LEU A 37 -2.97 2.42 4.15
N THR A 38 -3.35 1.95 2.96
CA THR A 38 -4.74 1.63 2.59
C THR A 38 -4.86 0.13 2.43
N VAL A 39 -5.88 -0.46 3.05
CA VAL A 39 -6.22 -1.88 2.87
C VAL A 39 -7.43 -1.99 1.94
N MET A 40 -7.29 -2.77 0.87
CA MET A 40 -8.40 -3.17 0.02
C MET A 40 -9.00 -4.45 0.57
N GLU A 41 -10.25 -4.37 1.04
CA GLU A 41 -11.03 -5.54 1.47
C GLU A 41 -11.14 -6.55 0.31
N ASN A 42 -10.99 -7.84 0.61
CA ASN A 42 -10.95 -8.92 -0.39
C ASN A 42 -9.88 -8.81 -1.49
N GLY A 43 -9.00 -7.80 -1.44
CA GLY A 43 -7.90 -7.64 -2.38
C GLY A 43 -6.87 -8.74 -2.20
N GLU A 44 -6.42 -9.33 -3.31
CA GLU A 44 -5.34 -10.33 -3.31
C GLU A 44 -3.96 -9.65 -3.39
N HIS A 45 -2.89 -10.44 -3.30
CA HIS A 45 -1.53 -9.94 -3.47
C HIS A 45 -1.33 -9.30 -4.85
N TRP A 46 -1.89 -9.91 -5.89
CA TRP A 46 -1.90 -9.37 -7.25
C TRP A 46 -3.30 -8.90 -7.58
N PHE A 47 -3.45 -7.61 -7.83
CA PHE A 47 -4.71 -7.07 -8.34
C PHE A 47 -4.87 -7.49 -9.80
N HIS A 48 -5.91 -8.28 -10.07
CA HIS A 48 -6.14 -8.84 -11.39
C HIS A 48 -7.62 -9.00 -11.77
N THR A 49 -8.54 -8.92 -10.80
CA THR A 49 -9.97 -8.89 -11.10
C THR A 49 -10.38 -7.49 -11.55
N GLU A 50 -11.48 -7.37 -12.30
CA GLU A 50 -11.98 -6.06 -12.74
C GLU A 50 -12.26 -5.12 -11.55
N GLU A 51 -12.78 -5.66 -10.46
CA GLU A 51 -13.03 -4.92 -9.22
C GLU A 51 -11.73 -4.41 -8.58
N GLN A 52 -10.71 -5.26 -8.48
CA GLN A 52 -9.40 -4.90 -7.94
C GLN A 52 -8.69 -3.86 -8.81
N MET A 53 -8.72 -4.04 -10.14
CA MET A 53 -8.12 -3.09 -11.07
C MET A 53 -8.83 -1.73 -11.00
N LYS A 54 -10.16 -1.71 -10.93
CA LYS A 54 -10.91 -0.47 -10.75
C LYS A 54 -10.56 0.22 -9.42
N TYR A 55 -10.49 -0.54 -8.32
CA TYR A 55 -10.09 0.02 -7.03
C TYR A 55 -8.68 0.61 -7.08
N LEU A 56 -7.73 -0.11 -7.70
CA LEU A 56 -6.36 0.35 -7.90
C LEU A 56 -6.32 1.66 -8.71
N ASP A 57 -7.06 1.74 -9.82
CA ASP A 57 -7.13 2.95 -10.65
C ASP A 57 -7.67 4.16 -9.87
N ASP A 58 -8.76 3.96 -9.13
CA ASP A 58 -9.36 5.00 -8.29
C ASP A 58 -8.40 5.43 -7.17
N TRP A 59 -7.67 4.47 -6.60
CA TRP A 59 -6.66 4.72 -5.57
C TRP A 59 -5.48 5.51 -6.12
N ILE A 60 -4.93 5.15 -7.29
CA ILE A 60 -3.84 5.90 -7.93
C ILE A 60 -4.27 7.35 -8.17
N ARG A 61 -5.45 7.57 -8.76
CA ARG A 61 -5.97 8.92 -9.04
C ARG A 61 -6.11 9.79 -7.79
N LYS A 62 -6.45 9.18 -6.65
CA LYS A 62 -6.53 9.88 -5.35
C LYS A 62 -5.18 10.43 -4.89
N TYR A 63 -4.07 9.76 -5.23
CA TYR A 63 -2.73 10.11 -4.76
C TYR A 63 -1.79 10.65 -5.87
N GLU A 64 -2.22 10.65 -7.13
CA GLU A 64 -1.50 11.27 -8.25
C GLU A 64 -1.50 12.82 -8.20
N ILE A 65 -2.39 13.42 -7.40
CA ILE A 65 -2.57 14.89 -7.29
C ILE A 65 -2.21 15.39 -5.88
N SER A 66 -1.20 14.82 -5.23
CA SER A 66 -0.69 15.27 -3.92
C SER A 66 0.72 15.85 -3.99
#